data_AF-A0A453FJG4-F1
#
_entry.id   AF-A0A453FJG4-F1
#
_cell.length_a   1.000
_cell.length_b   1.000
_cell.length_c   1.000
_cell.angle_alpha   90.00
_cell.angle_beta   90.00
_cell.angle_gamma   90.00
#
_symmetry.space_group_name_H-M   'P 1'
#
loop_
_entity.id
_entity.type
_entity.pdbx_description
1 polymer ?
#
loop_
_entity_poly.entity_id
_entity_poly.type
_entity_poly.pdbx_seq_one_letter_code
_entity_poly.pdbx_strand_id
1 'polypeptide(L)'
;AGLSYVTLGSFSWDQDNEKIRVYVFLENVDQEKVETTFKPMSVDIKFHDVKGKNYRCAIPKLNKEIVPEKCKIVVKPTKIVITLWKASTGNWLDLHYKEDKFKPSMDKEKDPMSGIMDLMKVDTRSAS
;
A
#
# COMPACT_ATOMS: atom_id res chain seq x y z
N ALA A 1 7.66 -30.13 13.65
CA ALA A 1 7.77 -29.78 12.22
C ALA A 1 7.07 -28.44 11.99
N GLY A 2 7.69 -27.49 11.29
CA GLY A 2 7.05 -26.21 10.98
C GLY A 2 5.91 -26.39 9.98
N LEU A 3 4.85 -25.57 10.09
CA LEU A 3 3.77 -25.55 9.10
C LEU A 3 4.32 -25.03 7.76
N SER A 4 4.11 -25.80 6.69
CA SER A 4 4.41 -25.38 5.31
C SER A 4 3.21 -24.64 4.72
N TYR A 5 3.46 -23.55 4.00
CA TYR A 5 2.44 -22.69 3.39
C TYR A 5 2.67 -22.52 1.91
N VAL A 6 1.59 -22.66 1.13
CA VAL A 6 1.55 -22.29 -0.29
C VAL A 6 1.17 -20.82 -0.40
N THR A 7 2.02 -20.00 -1.03
CA THR A 7 1.68 -18.61 -1.33
C THR A 7 0.58 -18.58 -2.38
N LEU A 8 -0.48 -17.81 -2.13
CA LEU A 8 -1.53 -17.59 -3.12
C LEU A 8 -0.99 -16.69 -4.25
N GLY A 9 -0.89 -17.25 -5.45
CA GLY A 9 -0.21 -16.60 -6.58
C GLY A 9 -0.96 -15.42 -7.21
N SER A 10 -2.29 -15.34 -7.02
CA SER A 10 -3.11 -14.26 -7.60
C SER A 10 -4.30 -13.93 -6.69
N PHE A 11 -4.55 -12.64 -6.49
CA PHE A 11 -5.75 -12.10 -5.89
C PHE A 11 -6.21 -10.87 -6.69
N SER A 12 -7.49 -10.55 -6.61
CA SER A 12 -8.04 -9.31 -7.20
C SER A 12 -8.34 -8.32 -6.09
N TRP A 13 -8.38 -7.03 -6.39
CA TRP A 13 -8.81 -6.04 -5.42
C TRP A 13 -9.55 -4.87 -6.07
N ASP A 14 -10.42 -4.25 -5.30
CA ASP A 14 -11.08 -2.99 -5.65
C ASP A 14 -11.12 -2.06 -4.44
N GLN A 15 -11.55 -0.81 -4.64
CA GLN A 15 -11.66 0.16 -3.57
C GLN A 15 -12.84 1.10 -3.77
N ASP A 16 -13.32 1.65 -2.67
CA ASP A 16 -14.11 2.89 -2.64
C ASP A 16 -13.31 4.00 -1.92
N ASN A 17 -13.96 5.09 -1.54
CA ASN A 17 -13.27 6.21 -0.89
C ASN A 17 -12.64 5.86 0.47
N GLU A 18 -13.18 4.87 1.19
CA GLU A 18 -12.81 4.53 2.57
C GLU A 18 -12.20 3.14 2.71
N LYS A 19 -12.55 2.21 1.81
CA LYS A 19 -12.27 0.79 1.96
C LYS A 19 -11.57 0.23 0.74
N ILE A 20 -10.77 -0.79 0.99
CA ILE A 20 -10.19 -1.67 -0.01
C ILE A 20 -10.75 -3.07 0.23
N ARG A 21 -11.14 -3.75 -0.84
CA ARG A 21 -11.61 -5.14 -0.81
C ARG A 21 -10.64 -5.99 -1.60
N VAL A 22 -10.01 -6.94 -0.93
CA VAL A 22 -9.14 -7.95 -1.57
C VAL A 22 -9.92 -9.26 -1.66
N TYR A 23 -9.92 -9.88 -2.83
CA TYR A 23 -10.60 -11.12 -3.15
C TYR A 23 -9.59 -12.24 -3.37
N VAL A 24 -9.66 -13.24 -2.51
CA VAL A 24 -8.91 -14.48 -2.64
C VAL A 24 -9.88 -15.58 -3.06
N PHE A 25 -9.63 -16.22 -4.19
CA PHE A 25 -10.47 -17.31 -4.69
C PHE A 25 -9.93 -18.63 -4.17
N LEU A 26 -10.49 -19.09 -3.04
CA LEU A 26 -10.16 -20.34 -2.41
C LEU A 26 -11.44 -20.94 -1.84
N GLU A 27 -11.72 -22.19 -2.19
CA GLU A 27 -12.92 -22.90 -1.74
C GLU A 27 -12.62 -23.78 -0.54
N ASN A 28 -13.67 -24.18 0.20
CA ASN A 28 -13.56 -25.10 1.35
C ASN A 28 -12.67 -24.53 2.47
N VAL A 29 -12.70 -23.20 2.63
CA VAL A 29 -12.07 -22.53 3.76
C VAL A 29 -13.02 -22.56 4.95
N ASP A 30 -12.52 -23.04 6.06
CA ASP A 30 -13.18 -22.95 7.36
C ASP A 30 -12.76 -21.64 8.02
N GLN A 31 -13.74 -20.82 8.42
CA GLN A 31 -13.49 -19.51 9.03
C GLN A 31 -12.74 -19.63 10.37
N GLU A 32 -12.96 -20.70 11.13
CA GLU A 32 -12.27 -20.92 12.41
C GLU A 32 -10.79 -21.27 12.22
N LYS A 33 -10.43 -21.72 11.02
CA LYS A 33 -9.06 -22.07 10.61
C LYS A 33 -8.36 -20.95 9.83
N VAL A 34 -8.88 -19.71 9.93
CA VAL A 34 -8.24 -18.54 9.34
C VAL A 34 -7.56 -17.71 10.43
N GLU A 35 -6.25 -17.56 10.33
CA GLU A 35 -5.48 -16.63 11.15
C GLU A 35 -5.32 -15.32 10.40
N THR A 36 -5.65 -14.18 11.03
CA THR A 36 -5.48 -12.86 10.43
C THR A 36 -4.59 -11.98 11.30
N THR A 37 -3.67 -11.27 10.66
CA THR A 37 -2.84 -10.25 11.29
C THR A 37 -2.91 -8.98 10.44
N PHE A 38 -3.58 -7.97 10.97
CA PHE A 38 -3.61 -6.63 10.37
C PHE A 38 -2.64 -5.72 11.14
N LYS A 39 -1.77 -5.03 10.42
CA LYS A 39 -0.92 -3.96 10.94
C LYS A 39 -1.13 -2.70 10.09
N PRO A 40 -0.77 -1.50 10.57
CA PRO A 40 -1.01 -0.27 9.81
C PRO A 40 -0.51 -0.31 8.37
N MET A 41 0.63 -0.96 8.13
CA MET A 41 1.29 -1.02 6.82
C MET A 41 1.38 -2.44 6.22
N SER A 42 0.76 -3.46 6.81
CA SER A 42 0.88 -4.83 6.31
C SER A 42 -0.31 -5.72 6.65
N VAL A 43 -0.55 -6.72 5.81
CA VAL A 43 -1.59 -7.74 6.01
C VAL A 43 -0.96 -9.11 5.91
N ASP A 44 -1.26 -10.00 6.85
CA ASP A 44 -0.87 -11.42 6.79
C ASP A 44 -2.08 -12.28 7.14
N ILE A 45 -2.45 -13.17 6.23
CA ILE A 45 -3.59 -14.06 6.41
C ILE A 45 -3.15 -15.47 6.07
N LYS A 46 -3.41 -16.39 7.00
CA LYS A 46 -3.10 -17.81 6.84
C LYS A 46 -4.39 -18.61 6.87
N PHE A 47 -4.53 -19.49 5.90
CA PHE A 47 -5.63 -20.43 5.79
C PHE A 47 -5.08 -21.81 6.11
N HIS A 48 -5.59 -22.44 7.15
CA HIS A 48 -5.12 -23.74 7.61
C HIS A 48 -6.03 -24.86 7.12
N ASP A 49 -5.43 -26.00 6.80
CA ASP A 49 -6.14 -27.25 6.48
C ASP A 49 -7.22 -27.11 5.38
N VAL A 50 -6.90 -26.35 4.34
CA VAL A 50 -7.74 -26.25 3.14
C VAL A 50 -7.43 -27.44 2.25
N LYS A 51 -8.26 -28.49 2.34
CA LYS A 51 -8.05 -29.78 1.67
C LYS A 51 -6.66 -30.38 1.97
N GLY A 52 -6.24 -30.32 3.24
CA GLY A 52 -4.94 -30.83 3.70
C GLY A 52 -3.74 -29.96 3.33
N LYS A 53 -3.95 -28.72 2.85
CA LYS A 53 -2.88 -27.75 2.55
C LYS A 53 -3.09 -26.45 3.32
N ASN A 54 -2.00 -25.79 3.70
CA ASN A 54 -2.06 -24.45 4.24
C ASN A 54 -1.71 -23.42 3.15
N TYR A 55 -2.41 -22.30 3.17
CA TYR A 55 -2.21 -21.20 2.24
C TYR A 55 -1.90 -19.91 2.99
N ARG A 56 -1.14 -19.00 2.38
CA ARG A 56 -0.84 -17.68 2.94
C ARG A 56 -1.06 -16.60 1.89
N CYS A 57 -1.78 -15.56 2.29
CA CYS A 57 -1.93 -14.30 1.57
C CYS A 57 -1.28 -13.20 2.41
N ALA A 58 -0.14 -12.69 1.96
CA ALA A 58 0.60 -11.67 2.68
C ALA A 58 0.89 -10.46 1.77
N ILE A 59 0.66 -9.26 2.29
CA ILE A 59 1.05 -7.99 1.70
C ILE A 59 2.00 -7.32 2.71
N PRO A 60 3.32 -7.51 2.56
CA PRO A 60 4.30 -7.05 3.56
C PRO A 60 4.35 -5.53 3.73
N LYS A 61 4.05 -4.78 2.65
CA LYS A 61 4.04 -3.32 2.65
C LYS A 61 2.91 -2.79 1.77
N LEU A 62 1.86 -2.30 2.42
CA LEU A 62 0.73 -1.61 1.80
C LEU A 62 1.15 -0.24 1.24
N ASN A 63 0.41 0.26 0.25
CA ASN A 63 0.68 1.56 -0.34
C ASN A 63 0.56 2.72 0.66
N LYS A 64 -0.46 2.68 1.52
CA LYS A 64 -0.68 3.63 2.63
C LYS A 64 -1.18 2.87 3.87
N GLU A 65 -1.43 3.62 4.94
CA GLU A 65 -1.89 3.04 6.20
C GLU A 65 -3.36 2.62 6.18
N ILE A 66 -3.65 1.56 6.93
CA ILE A 66 -5.00 1.07 7.25
C ILE A 66 -5.28 1.23 8.75
N VAL A 67 -6.56 1.12 9.13
CA VAL A 67 -7.00 1.04 10.53
C VAL A 67 -7.22 -0.44 10.88
N PRO A 68 -6.25 -1.13 11.52
CA PRO A 68 -6.29 -2.59 11.67
C PRO A 68 -7.54 -3.10 12.38
N GLU A 69 -7.99 -2.39 13.40
CA GLU A 69 -9.15 -2.76 14.23
C GLU A 69 -10.49 -2.74 13.46
N LYS A 70 -10.57 -1.98 12.36
CA LYS A 70 -11.76 -1.95 11.51
C LYS A 70 -11.70 -2.97 10.36
N CYS A 71 -10.53 -3.56 10.13
CA CYS A 71 -10.35 -4.54 9.07
C CYS A 71 -11.06 -5.85 9.42
N LYS A 72 -11.56 -6.54 8.41
CA LYS A 72 -12.31 -7.79 8.60
C LYS A 72 -12.14 -8.74 7.45
N ILE A 73 -12.36 -10.01 7.73
CA ILE A 73 -12.41 -11.08 6.74
C ILE A 73 -13.81 -11.69 6.71
N VAL A 74 -14.29 -12.00 5.51
CA VAL A 74 -15.54 -12.74 5.31
C VAL A 74 -15.24 -13.92 4.39
N VAL A 75 -15.42 -15.12 4.91
CA VAL A 75 -15.29 -16.35 4.12
C VAL A 75 -16.63 -16.63 3.44
N LYS A 76 -16.61 -16.78 2.12
CA LYS A 76 -17.75 -17.23 1.30
C LYS A 76 -17.39 -18.58 0.66
N PRO A 77 -18.38 -19.36 0.16
CA PRO A 77 -18.13 -20.70 -0.35
C PRO A 77 -17.02 -20.80 -1.41
N THR A 78 -16.92 -19.80 -2.29
CA THR A 78 -15.97 -19.78 -3.41
C THR A 78 -14.88 -18.73 -3.30
N LYS A 79 -14.97 -17.82 -2.32
CA LYS A 79 -14.02 -16.71 -2.17
C LYS A 79 -13.97 -16.16 -0.77
N ILE A 80 -12.85 -15.55 -0.44
CA ILE A 80 -12.62 -14.81 0.79
C ILE A 80 -12.54 -13.34 0.43
N VAL A 81 -13.28 -12.53 1.17
CA VAL A 81 -13.28 -11.07 1.03
C VAL A 81 -12.59 -10.45 2.24
N ILE A 82 -11.45 -9.83 2.01
CA ILE A 82 -10.68 -9.12 3.03
C ILE A 82 -10.99 -7.64 2.86
N THR A 83 -11.65 -7.04 3.84
CA THR A 83 -11.95 -5.61 3.83
C THR A 83 -10.94 -4.88 4.68
N LEU A 84 -10.15 -4.00 4.06
CA LEU A 84 -9.22 -3.10 4.73
C LEU A 84 -9.85 -1.71 4.82
N TRP A 85 -9.82 -1.11 6.00
CA TRP A 85 -10.24 0.28 6.19
C TRP A 85 -9.03 1.20 6.06
N LYS A 86 -9.12 2.19 5.18
CA LYS A 86 -8.04 3.17 4.99
C LYS A 86 -7.93 4.08 6.20
N ALA A 87 -6.71 4.43 6.59
CA ALA A 87 -6.47 5.44 7.63
C ALA A 87 -6.78 6.87 7.13
N SER A 88 -6.71 7.08 5.82
CA SER A 88 -7.11 8.34 5.17
C SER A 88 -7.93 8.05 3.91
N THR A 89 -8.96 8.85 3.67
CA THR A 89 -9.82 8.72 2.50
C THR A 89 -9.06 9.00 1.19
N GLY A 90 -9.62 8.55 0.08
CA GLY A 90 -9.08 8.75 -1.26
C GLY A 90 -8.59 7.46 -1.91
N ASN A 91 -8.15 7.57 -3.17
CA ASN A 91 -7.79 6.41 -3.98
C ASN A 91 -6.32 6.02 -3.83
N TRP A 92 -6.07 4.71 -3.81
CA TRP A 92 -4.75 4.09 -3.89
C TRP A 92 -4.47 3.70 -5.33
N LEU A 93 -3.32 4.09 -5.87
CA LEU A 93 -2.94 3.73 -7.24
C LEU A 93 -2.51 2.26 -7.36
N ASP A 94 -2.04 1.69 -6.25
CA ASP A 94 -1.67 0.29 -6.13
C ASP A 94 -1.97 -0.19 -4.70
N LEU A 95 -2.09 -1.51 -4.51
CA LEU A 95 -2.23 -2.10 -3.18
C LEU A 95 -0.88 -2.16 -2.46
N HIS A 96 0.18 -2.43 -3.22
CA HIS A 96 1.54 -2.51 -2.71
C HIS A 96 2.19 -1.12 -2.70
N TYR A 97 3.06 -0.92 -1.73
CA TYR A 97 3.96 0.22 -1.76
C TYR A 97 4.84 0.17 -3.01
N LYS A 98 4.85 1.27 -3.77
CA LYS A 98 5.77 1.53 -4.85
C LYS A 98 6.51 2.81 -4.50
N GLU A 99 7.84 2.78 -4.53
CA GLU A 99 8.61 4.01 -4.43
C GLU A 99 8.27 4.90 -5.61
N ASP A 100 7.81 6.11 -5.33
CA ASP A 100 7.71 7.16 -6.32
C ASP A 100 9.13 7.51 -6.78
N LYS A 101 9.56 6.94 -7.90
CA LYS A 101 10.85 7.27 -8.55
C LYS A 101 10.95 8.73 -9.01
N PHE A 102 9.88 9.52 -8.82
CA PHE A 102 9.73 10.89 -9.30
C PHE A 102 9.41 11.91 -8.21
N LYS A 103 9.62 11.62 -6.92
CA LYS A 103 9.60 12.70 -5.92
C LYS A 103 10.94 13.45 -5.98
N PRO A 104 11.02 14.66 -6.57
CA PRO A 104 12.14 15.54 -6.24
C PRO A 104 12.04 15.80 -4.74
N SER A 105 13.07 15.41 -3.98
CA SER A 105 13.17 15.75 -2.58
C SER A 105 13.03 17.27 -2.44
N MET A 106 11.90 17.73 -1.93
CA MET A 106 11.72 19.12 -1.47
C MET A 106 12.42 19.25 -0.11
N ASP A 107 13.70 18.96 -0.08
CA ASP A 107 14.62 19.40 0.95
C ASP A 107 15.51 20.46 0.30
N LYS A 108 14.93 21.64 0.11
CA LYS A 108 15.67 22.89 -0.09
C LYS A 108 15.00 23.98 0.75
N GLU A 109 15.13 23.88 2.07
CA GLU A 109 15.46 25.08 2.82
C GLU A 109 16.89 25.47 2.43
N LYS A 110 17.02 26.42 1.49
CA LYS A 110 18.06 27.47 1.48
C LYS A 110 17.57 28.61 0.57
N ASP A 111 17.06 29.64 1.23
CA ASP A 111 16.98 31.06 0.85
C ASP A 111 16.93 31.43 -0.65
N PRO A 112 15.78 31.93 -1.16
CA PRO A 112 15.64 32.39 -2.55
C PRO A 112 16.33 33.75 -2.88
N MET A 113 17.26 34.25 -2.06
CA MET A 113 17.81 35.62 -2.20
C MET A 113 19.28 35.76 -2.64
N SER A 114 19.99 34.71 -3.05
CA SER A 114 21.41 34.84 -3.44
C SER A 114 21.68 34.83 -4.96
N GLY A 115 20.66 34.98 -5.81
CA GLY A 115 20.76 34.69 -7.24
C GLY A 115 20.70 35.86 -8.22
N ILE A 116 20.60 37.11 -7.79
CA ILE A 116 20.61 38.28 -8.70
C ILE A 116 22.00 38.91 -8.72
N MET A 117 22.98 38.15 -9.23
CA MET A 117 24.28 38.73 -9.60
C MET A 117 24.07 39.65 -10.81
N ASP A 118 24.32 40.94 -10.58
CA ASP A 118 25.23 41.75 -11.39
C ASP A 118 25.33 41.38 -12.89
N LEU A 119 24.42 41.91 -13.71
CA LEU A 119 24.67 42.01 -15.15
C LEU A 119 23.93 43.21 -15.79
N MET A 120 24.32 44.42 -15.42
CA MET A 120 24.26 45.57 -16.33
C MET A 120 25.50 46.44 -16.15
N LYS A 121 26.52 46.15 -16.96
CA LYS A 121 27.64 47.08 -17.15
C LYS A 121 28.04 47.19 -18.62
N VAL A 122 27.17 47.83 -19.40
CA VAL A 122 27.45 48.60 -20.63
C VAL A 122 26.11 49.30 -20.91
N ASP A 123 25.97 50.61 -21.07
CA ASP A 123 26.80 51.56 -21.79
C ASP A 123 26.34 52.97 -21.39
N THR A 124 27.22 53.85 -20.92
CA THR A 124 27.10 55.28 -21.25
C THR A 124 28.48 55.92 -21.14
N ARG A 125 29.15 55.99 -22.29
CA ARG A 125 30.31 56.86 -22.47
C ARG A 125 29.87 58.31 -22.26
N SER A 126 30.54 59.00 -21.34
CA SER A 126 30.63 60.45 -21.33
C SER A 126 31.44 60.92 -22.55
N ALA A 127 30.92 61.92 -23.24
CA ALA A 127 31.66 62.93 -24.00
C ALA A 127 30.75 64.18 -23.91
N SER A 128 31.14 65.14 -23.06
CA SER A 128 31.84 66.38 -23.44
C SER A 128 30.94 67.36 -24.18
#